data_AF-A0A849GXX8-F1
#
_entry.id   AF-A0A849GXX8-F1
#
_cell.length_a   1.000
_cell.length_b   1.000
_cell.length_c   1.000
_cell.angle_alpha   90.00
_cell.angle_beta   90.00
_cell.angle_gamma   90.00
#
_symmetry.space_group_name_H-M   'P 1'
#
loop_
_entity.id
_entity.type
_entity.pdbx_description
1 polymer ?
#
loop_
_entity_poly.entity_id
_entity_poly.type
_entity_poly.pdbx_seq_one_letter_code
_entity_poly.pdbx_strand_id
1 'polypeptide(L)'
;MTSFLRYGGTALLVLLVAIAGLWPWLSPPARTGVLVAACIAFPVQMLAFFLLIRFLEDRKRFLLIWVGGTAVRMGVVLVAALVLTQTDRLPPAPTLLGLAGFFFGLLLLEPLFLRPRGAETTESI
;
A
#
# COMPACT_ATOMS: atom_id res chain seq x y z
N MET A 1 -0.53 6.04 18.29
CA MET A 1 0.77 6.09 17.58
C MET A 1 1.42 4.72 17.41
N THR A 2 1.35 3.82 18.38
CA THR A 2 1.92 2.46 18.31
C THR A 2 1.39 1.63 17.12
N SER A 3 0.10 1.73 16.78
CA SER A 3 -0.45 1.04 15.59
C SER A 3 0.09 1.59 14.26
N PHE A 4 0.37 2.89 14.19
CA PHE A 4 0.96 3.52 12.99
C PHE A 4 2.40 3.06 12.77
N LEU A 5 3.24 3.08 13.82
CA LEU A 5 4.62 2.57 13.75
C LEU A 5 4.67 1.09 13.41
N ARG A 6 3.81 0.26 14.03
CA ARG A 6 3.74 -1.17 13.75
C ARG A 6 3.31 -1.43 12.31
N TYR A 7 2.28 -0.75 11.83
CA TYR A 7 1.83 -0.86 10.45
C TYR A 7 2.92 -0.43 9.48
N GLY A 8 3.56 0.73 9.70
CA GLY A 8 4.65 1.22 8.85
C GLY A 8 5.83 0.24 8.80
N GLY A 9 6.22 -0.31 9.95
CA GLY A 9 7.27 -1.33 10.04
C GLY A 9 6.89 -2.63 9.31
N THR A 10 5.67 -3.13 9.49
CA THR A 10 5.19 -4.34 8.80
C THR A 10 5.03 -4.10 7.29
N ALA A 11 4.50 -2.95 6.88
CA ALA A 11 4.38 -2.56 5.48
C ALA A 11 5.76 -2.51 4.81
N LEU A 12 6.74 -1.87 5.46
CA LEU A 12 8.10 -1.82 4.96
C LEU A 12 8.72 -3.23 4.87
N LEU A 13 8.56 -4.05 5.90
CA LEU A 13 9.10 -5.41 5.92
C LEU A 13 8.47 -6.28 4.82
N VAL A 14 7.15 -6.19 4.61
CA VAL A 14 6.46 -6.90 3.53
C VAL A 14 6.97 -6.46 2.17
N LEU A 15 7.16 -5.16 1.95
CA LEU A 15 7.75 -4.65 0.71
C LEU A 15 9.17 -5.19 0.50
N LEU A 16 10.02 -5.14 1.53
CA LEU A 16 11.39 -5.63 1.44
C LEU A 16 11.45 -7.13 1.15
N VAL A 17 10.61 -7.93 1.81
CA VAL A 17 10.51 -9.38 1.58
C VAL A 17 10.00 -9.67 0.17
N ALA A 18 8.99 -8.95 -0.30
CA ALA A 18 8.47 -9.11 -1.67
C ALA A 18 9.53 -8.74 -2.72
N ILE A 19 10.26 -7.64 -2.53
CA ILE A 19 11.33 -7.20 -3.44
C ILE A 19 12.47 -8.22 -3.44
N ALA A 20 12.93 -8.66 -2.27
CA ALA A 20 13.99 -9.66 -2.14
C ALA A 20 13.59 -11.00 -2.76
N GLY A 21 12.34 -11.42 -2.53
CA GLY A 21 11.75 -12.61 -3.12
C GLY A 21 11.67 -12.53 -4.64
N LEU A 22 11.30 -11.39 -5.22
CA LEU A 22 11.22 -11.24 -6.68
C LEU A 22 12.58 -11.02 -7.35
N TRP A 23 13.60 -10.64 -6.59
CA TRP A 23 14.91 -10.21 -7.08
C TRP A 23 15.61 -11.17 -8.07
N PRO A 24 15.68 -12.50 -7.82
CA PRO A 24 16.36 -13.41 -8.73
C PRO A 24 15.59 -13.63 -10.05
N TRP A 25 14.29 -13.33 -10.08
CA TRP A 25 13.43 -13.43 -11.27
C TRP A 25 13.31 -12.12 -12.05
N LEU A 26 13.75 -10.99 -11.48
CA LEU A 26 13.66 -9.66 -12.10
C LEU A 26 14.89 -9.36 -12.97
N SER A 27 14.64 -8.97 -14.23
CA SER A 27 15.67 -8.40 -15.11
C SER A 27 16.16 -7.04 -14.58
N PRO A 28 17.38 -6.60 -14.94
CA PRO A 28 17.94 -5.33 -14.45
C PRO A 28 17.02 -4.11 -14.64
N PRO A 29 16.34 -3.93 -15.79
CA PRO A 29 15.39 -2.82 -15.98
C PRO A 29 14.14 -2.96 -15.10
N ALA A 30 13.67 -4.19 -14.88
CA ALA A 30 12.49 -4.47 -14.08
C ALA A 30 12.73 -4.18 -12.59
N ARG A 31 13.96 -4.38 -12.09
CA ARG A 31 14.33 -4.04 -10.71
C ARG A 31 14.13 -2.55 -10.43
N THR A 32 14.57 -1.67 -11.34
CA THR A 32 14.37 -0.23 -11.19
C THR A 32 12.88 0.12 -11.16
N GLY A 33 12.07 -0.48 -12.04
CA GLY A 33 10.62 -0.29 -12.03
C GLY A 33 9.97 -0.70 -10.70
N VAL A 34 10.35 -1.87 -10.18
CA VAL A 34 9.85 -2.37 -8.89
C VAL A 34 10.29 -1.48 -7.72
N LEU A 35 11.52 -0.98 -7.71
CA LEU A 35 12.00 -0.07 -6.67
C LEU A 35 11.26 1.28 -6.71
N VAL A 36 11.06 1.86 -7.89
CA VAL A 36 10.27 3.08 -8.06
C VAL A 36 8.84 2.86 -7.59
N ALA A 37 8.24 1.73 -7.95
CA ALA A 37 6.90 1.37 -7.48
C ALA A 37 6.83 1.28 -5.95
N ALA A 38 7.81 0.68 -5.29
CA ALA A 38 7.87 0.61 -3.83
C ALA A 38 8.04 2.00 -3.19
N CYS A 39 8.91 2.84 -3.76
CA CYS A 39 9.13 4.22 -3.31
C CYS A 39 7.87 5.09 -3.40
N ILE A 40 6.98 4.83 -4.35
CA ILE A 40 5.70 5.54 -4.49
C ILE A 40 4.62 4.90 -3.61
N ALA A 41 4.52 3.57 -3.61
CA ALA A 41 3.45 2.86 -2.90
C ALA A 41 3.55 3.07 -1.39
N PHE A 42 4.75 3.02 -0.82
CA PHE A 42 4.96 3.16 0.63
C PHE A 42 4.45 4.50 1.21
N PRO A 43 4.84 5.69 0.70
CA PRO A 43 4.35 6.97 1.23
C PRO A 43 2.86 7.17 1.00
N VAL A 44 2.34 6.78 -0.17
CA VAL A 44 0.89 6.86 -0.45
C VAL A 44 0.10 6.03 0.54
N GLN A 45 0.56 4.80 0.81
CA GLN A 45 -0.08 3.91 1.76
C GLN A 45 0.04 4.44 3.20
N MET A 46 1.19 4.96 3.59
CA MET A 46 1.38 5.55 4.92
C MET A 46 0.42 6.71 5.16
N LEU A 47 0.23 7.57 4.15
CA LEU A 47 -0.71 8.68 4.22
C LEU A 47 -2.17 8.19 4.31
N ALA A 48 -2.56 7.22 3.48
CA ALA A 48 -3.89 6.63 3.51
C ALA A 48 -4.20 6.01 4.89
N PHE A 49 -3.26 5.24 5.44
CA PHE A 49 -3.42 4.60 6.74
C PHE A 49 -3.46 5.61 7.90
N PHE A 50 -2.63 6.66 7.83
CA PHE A 50 -2.66 7.75 8.80
C PHE A 50 -4.05 8.42 8.85
N LEU A 51 -4.62 8.71 7.67
CA LEU A 51 -5.96 9.28 7.56
C LEU A 51 -7.03 8.32 8.08
N LEU A 52 -6.92 7.02 7.80
CA LEU A 52 -7.85 6.02 8.33
C LEU A 52 -7.85 5.96 9.87
N ILE A 53 -6.67 6.01 10.50
CA ILE A 53 -6.57 6.07 11.97
C ILE A 53 -7.19 7.38 12.50
N ARG A 54 -6.93 8.51 11.84
CA ARG A 54 -7.37 9.83 12.31
C ARG A 54 -8.88 9.99 12.36
N PHE A 55 -9.61 9.26 11.52
CA PHE A 55 -11.07 9.33 11.37
C PHE A 55 -11.77 8.01 11.68
N LEU A 56 -11.10 7.10 12.41
CA LEU A 56 -11.62 5.77 12.74
C LEU A 56 -12.94 5.83 13.55
N GLU A 57 -13.13 6.86 14.37
CA GLU A 57 -14.29 7.02 15.26
C GLU A 57 -15.58 7.41 14.50
N ASP A 58 -15.46 8.05 13.33
CA ASP A 58 -16.60 8.50 12.54
C ASP A 58 -16.79 7.59 11.33
N ARG A 59 -17.77 6.69 11.42
CA ARG A 59 -18.06 5.67 10.40
C ARG A 59 -18.31 6.25 9.00
N LYS A 60 -18.91 7.45 8.91
CA LYS A 60 -19.18 8.12 7.62
C LYS A 60 -17.89 8.67 7.02
N ARG A 61 -17.06 9.34 7.84
CA ARG A 61 -15.77 9.88 7.39
C ARG A 61 -14.76 8.77 7.10
N PHE A 62 -14.78 7.69 7.86
CA PHE A 62 -13.99 6.50 7.62
C PHE A 62 -14.24 5.92 6.21
N LEU A 63 -15.51 5.71 5.84
CA LEU A 63 -15.86 5.23 4.50
C LEU A 63 -15.41 6.21 3.42
N LEU A 64 -15.58 7.50 3.65
CA LEU A 64 -15.20 8.54 2.68
C LEU A 64 -13.68 8.59 2.46
N ILE A 65 -12.89 8.43 3.52
CA ILE A 65 -11.43 8.35 3.43
C ILE A 65 -10.97 7.03 2.84
N TRP A 66 -11.65 5.93 3.13
CA TRP A 66 -11.34 4.64 2.54
C TRP A 66 -11.57 4.65 1.02
N VAL A 67 -12.73 5.14 0.58
CA VAL A 67 -13.04 5.32 -0.86
C VAL A 67 -12.08 6.34 -1.47
N GLY A 68 -11.83 7.46 -0.80
CA GLY A 68 -10.90 8.49 -1.26
C GLY A 68 -9.46 7.96 -1.40
N GLY A 69 -9.00 7.16 -0.45
CA GLY A 69 -7.70 6.49 -0.49
C GLY A 69 -7.60 5.50 -1.64
N THR A 70 -8.67 4.76 -1.93
CA THR A 70 -8.75 3.89 -3.11
C THR A 70 -8.70 4.70 -4.41
N ALA A 71 -9.44 5.82 -4.49
CA ALA A 71 -9.40 6.70 -5.65
C ALA A 71 -8.00 7.30 -5.88
N VAL A 72 -7.31 7.74 -4.82
CA VAL A 72 -5.92 8.21 -4.89
C VAL A 72 -5.00 7.10 -5.37
N ARG A 73 -5.12 5.87 -4.83
CA ARG A 73 -4.32 4.72 -5.29
C ARG A 73 -4.52 4.45 -6.78
N MET A 74 -5.75 4.44 -7.27
CA MET A 74 -6.05 4.28 -8.69
C MET A 74 -5.51 5.45 -9.53
N GLY A 75 -5.63 6.69 -9.03
CA GLY A 75 -5.05 7.87 -9.66
C GLY A 75 -3.54 7.79 -9.78
N VAL A 76 -2.83 7.31 -8.76
CA VAL A 76 -1.38 7.10 -8.80
C VAL A 76 -1.00 6.04 -9.83
N VAL A 77 -1.75 4.93 -9.92
CA VAL A 77 -1.54 3.91 -10.96
C VAL A 77 -1.75 4.50 -12.35
N LEU A 78 -2.80 5.28 -12.54
CA LEU A 78 -3.10 5.94 -13.82
C LEU A 78 -2.01 6.94 -14.21
N VAL A 79 -1.58 7.80 -13.28
CA VAL A 79 -0.50 8.77 -13.51
C VAL A 79 0.80 8.05 -13.82
N ALA A 80 1.14 6.99 -13.09
CA ALA A 80 2.32 6.18 -13.38
C ALA A 80 2.25 5.58 -14.79
N ALA A 81 1.08 5.06 -15.20
CA ALA A 81 0.87 4.52 -16.54
C ALA A 81 1.09 5.59 -17.62
N LEU A 82 0.50 6.78 -17.45
CA LEU A 82 0.67 7.90 -18.38
C LEU A 82 2.14 8.34 -18.48
N VAL A 83 2.83 8.50 -17.36
CA VAL A 83 4.25 8.88 -17.33
C VAL A 83 5.13 7.83 -18.00
N LEU A 84 4.86 6.54 -17.75
CA LEU A 84 5.58 5.42 -18.37
C LEU A 84 5.35 5.36 -19.88
N THR A 85 4.14 5.65 -20.36
CA THR A 85 3.88 5.71 -21.82
C THR A 85 4.55 6.89 -22.51
N GLN A 86 4.91 7.95 -21.77
CA GLN A 86 5.62 9.10 -22.31
C GLN A 86 7.14 9.01 -22.12
N THR A 87 7.64 8.01 -21.38
CA THR A 87 9.06 7.91 -21.02
C THR A 87 9.59 6.52 -21.31
N ASP A 88 10.43 6.35 -22.34
CA ASP A 88 11.08 5.07 -22.68
C ASP A 88 12.13 4.58 -21.66
N ARG A 89 12.27 5.26 -20.53
CA ARG A 89 13.31 4.96 -19.52
C ARG A 89 12.99 3.78 -18.62
N LEU A 90 11.73 3.39 -18.50
CA LEU A 90 11.27 2.38 -17.54
C LEU A 90 10.33 1.39 -18.21
N PRO A 91 10.53 0.07 -18.01
CA PRO A 91 9.63 -0.93 -18.55
C PRO A 91 8.23 -0.79 -17.89
N PRO A 92 7.16 -0.52 -18.67
CA PRO A 92 5.85 -0.20 -18.13
C PRO A 92 5.22 -1.37 -17.37
N ALA A 93 5.28 -2.57 -17.95
CA ALA A 93 4.65 -3.77 -17.41
C ALA A 93 5.11 -4.12 -15.98
N PRO A 94 6.42 -4.30 -15.68
CA PRO A 94 6.86 -4.64 -14.33
C PRO A 94 6.64 -3.50 -13.32
N THR A 95 6.71 -2.24 -13.76
CA THR A 95 6.50 -1.08 -12.89
C THR A 95 5.04 -0.99 -12.45
N LEU A 96 4.10 -1.09 -13.39
CA LEU A 96 2.67 -1.06 -13.09
C LEU A 96 2.22 -2.29 -12.31
N LEU A 97 2.73 -3.47 -12.65
CA LEU A 97 2.42 -4.70 -11.93
C LEU A 97 2.95 -4.64 -10.48
N GLY A 98 4.18 -4.15 -10.28
CA GLY A 98 4.74 -3.92 -8.95
C GLY A 98 3.90 -2.93 -8.15
N LEU A 99 3.53 -1.80 -8.75
CA LEU A 99 2.73 -0.76 -8.11
C LEU A 99 1.34 -1.29 -7.67
N ALA A 100 0.65 -1.98 -8.58
CA ALA A 100 -0.66 -2.58 -8.30
C ALA A 100 -0.55 -3.68 -7.24
N GLY A 101 0.44 -4.57 -7.36
CA GLY A 101 0.67 -5.65 -6.40
C GLY A 101 1.00 -5.13 -5.00
N PHE A 102 1.85 -4.09 -4.90
CA PHE A 102 2.18 -3.46 -3.63
C PHE A 102 0.99 -2.76 -3.00
N PHE A 103 0.22 -1.97 -3.75
CA PHE A 103 -0.98 -1.36 -3.21
C PHE A 103 -1.98 -2.41 -2.72
N PHE A 104 -2.18 -3.48 -3.49
CA PHE A 104 -3.10 -4.54 -3.10
C PHE A 104 -2.62 -5.29 -1.84
N GLY A 105 -1.36 -5.71 -1.80
CA GLY A 105 -0.79 -6.40 -0.63
C GLY A 105 -0.81 -5.53 0.64
N LEU A 106 -0.51 -4.24 0.50
CA LEU A 106 -0.58 -3.30 1.62
C LEU A 106 -2.01 -2.99 2.06
N LEU A 107 -2.97 -2.96 1.13
CA LEU A 107 -4.40 -2.79 1.41
C LEU A 107 -4.94 -3.98 2.18
N LEU A 108 -4.54 -5.21 1.84
CA LEU A 108 -4.88 -6.41 2.62
C LEU A 108 -4.30 -6.38 4.04
N LEU A 109 -3.20 -5.65 4.25
CA LEU A 109 -2.63 -5.45 5.58
C LEU A 109 -3.46 -4.48 6.43
N GLU A 110 -4.12 -3.48 5.85
CA GLU A 110 -4.86 -2.44 6.58
C GLU A 110 -5.93 -3.02 7.54
N PRO A 111 -6.84 -3.93 7.13
CA PRO A 111 -7.87 -4.52 8.00
C PRO A 111 -7.31 -5.25 9.22
N LEU A 112 -6.14 -5.89 9.09
CA LEU A 112 -5.50 -6.63 10.18
C LEU A 112 -5.10 -5.71 11.34
N PHE A 113 -4.72 -4.48 11.03
CA PHE A 113 -4.33 -3.48 12.02
C PHE A 113 -5.48 -2.56 12.46
N LEU A 114 -6.51 -2.43 11.62
CA LEU A 114 -7.73 -1.67 11.94
C LEU A 114 -8.76 -2.49 12.73
N ARG A 115 -8.55 -3.80 12.89
CA ARG A 115 -9.46 -4.68 13.65
C ARG A 115 -9.67 -4.11 15.06
N PRO A 116 -10.91 -3.78 15.46
CA PRO A 116 -11.19 -3.35 16.83
C PRO A 116 -10.78 -4.45 17.80
N ARG A 117 -10.03 -4.11 18.86
CA ARG A 117 -9.76 -4.99 20.02
C ARG A 117 -11.03 -5.28 20.85
N GLY A 118 -12.19 -5.45 20.21
CA GLY A 118 -13.50 -5.51 20.85
C GLY A 118 -14.15 -6.89 20.85
N ALA A 119 -13.42 -7.96 20.47
CA ALA A 119 -13.98 -9.31 20.39
C ALA A 119 -13.31 -10.29 21.39
N GLU A 120 -12.79 -9.80 22.51
CA GLU A 120 -12.18 -10.64 23.56
C GLU A 120 -12.90 -10.57 24.93
N THR A 121 -14.10 -9.99 25.03
CA THR A 121 -14.80 -9.85 26.34
C THR A 121 -16.29 -10.21 26.31
N THR A 122 -16.71 -11.28 25.62
CA THR A 122 -18.11 -11.74 25.73
C THR A 122 -18.30 -13.26 25.77
N GLU A 123 -17.30 -14.02 26.24
CA GLU A 123 -17.50 -15.43 26.58
C GLU A 123 -16.86 -15.76 27.93
N SER A 124 -17.54 -15.36 29.01
CA SER A 124 -17.65 -16.13 30.27
C SER A 124 -18.46 -15.32 31.30
N ILE A 125 -19.79 -15.42 31.22
CA ILE A 125 -20.68 -15.26 32.39
C ILE A 125 -21.37 -16.60 32.57
#